data_AF-A0A167KKC5-F1
#
_entry.id   AF-A0A167KKC5-F1
#
_cell.length_a   1.000
_cell.length_b   1.000
_cell.length_c   1.000
_cell.angle_alpha   90.00
_cell.angle_beta   90.00
_cell.angle_gamma   90.00
#
_symmetry.space_group_name_H-M   'P 1'
#
loop_
_entity.id
_entity.type
_entity.pdbx_description
1 polymer ?
#
loop_
_entity_poly.entity_id
_entity_poly.type
_entity_poly.pdbx_seq_one_letter_code
_entity_poly.pdbx_strand_id
1 'polypeptide(L)'
;MAEGHGHGHGHNPAPLPHEPAHHVPPGQYPYPKHVWSPSGGWWTQPKNWKTNTFVAGGIIAVISYGLFTWSAAHERRLAPPHRPIPSQLWAKEFKDGKVKVVEY
;
A
#
# COMPACT_ATOMS: atom_id res chain seq x y z
N MET A 1 27.70 -50.49 -8.25
CA MET A 1 28.61 -49.56 -8.95
C MET A 1 27.75 -48.52 -9.67
N ALA A 2 28.10 -47.24 -9.47
CA ALA A 2 27.61 -45.98 -10.09
C ALA A 2 26.11 -45.65 -9.94
N GLU A 3 25.68 -44.75 -9.06
CA GLU A 3 25.86 -43.27 -9.01
C GLU A 3 25.07 -42.50 -10.08
N GLY A 4 24.33 -41.47 -9.63
CA GLY A 4 23.73 -40.48 -10.53
C GLY A 4 22.60 -39.65 -9.93
N HIS A 5 22.82 -38.99 -8.79
CA HIS A 5 21.99 -37.84 -8.38
C HIS A 5 22.06 -36.75 -9.47
N GLY A 6 20.92 -36.40 -10.06
CA GLY A 6 20.79 -35.30 -11.02
C GLY A 6 19.83 -34.23 -10.51
N HIS A 7 20.31 -33.34 -9.65
CA HIS A 7 19.75 -31.98 -9.54
C HIS A 7 19.98 -31.26 -10.87
N GLY A 8 18.94 -30.71 -11.49
CA GLY A 8 19.11 -30.05 -12.80
C GLY A 8 17.89 -29.26 -13.26
N HIS A 9 17.83 -28.02 -12.79
CA HIS A 9 17.32 -26.83 -13.49
C HIS A 9 15.95 -26.93 -14.19
N GLY A 10 14.97 -26.21 -13.64
CA GLY A 10 13.71 -25.88 -14.31
C GLY A 10 13.98 -25.07 -15.59
N HIS A 11 14.21 -25.77 -16.69
CA HIS A 11 14.11 -25.20 -18.02
C HIS A 11 12.62 -24.96 -18.30
N ASN A 12 12.23 -23.71 -18.50
CA ASN A 12 10.92 -23.44 -19.09
C ASN A 12 10.85 -24.17 -20.44
N PRO A 13 9.76 -24.91 -20.74
CA PRO A 13 9.60 -25.52 -22.05
C PRO A 13 9.67 -24.44 -23.13
N ALA A 14 10.27 -24.78 -24.27
CA ALA A 14 10.34 -23.89 -25.42
C ALA A 14 8.93 -23.36 -25.77
N PRO A 15 8.80 -22.09 -26.22
CA PRO A 15 7.52 -21.53 -26.61
C PRO A 15 6.81 -22.43 -27.61
N LEU A 16 5.50 -22.64 -27.43
CA LEU A 16 4.73 -23.48 -28.34
C LEU A 16 4.72 -22.86 -29.75
N PRO A 17 4.72 -23.66 -30.82
CA PRO A 17 4.86 -23.19 -32.20
C PRO A 17 3.75 -22.22 -32.70
N HIS A 18 2.70 -22.00 -31.91
CA HIS A 18 1.61 -21.07 -32.22
C HIS A 18 1.62 -19.79 -31.37
N GLU A 19 2.50 -19.66 -30.37
CA GLU A 19 2.64 -18.42 -29.62
C GLU A 19 3.61 -17.50 -30.34
N PRO A 20 3.20 -16.27 -30.73
CA PRO A 20 4.15 -15.30 -31.27
C PRO A 20 5.19 -15.04 -30.19
N ALA A 21 6.49 -15.12 -30.54
CA ALA A 21 7.58 -14.76 -29.65
C ALA A 21 7.32 -13.35 -29.11
N HIS A 22 6.82 -13.26 -27.88
CA HIS A 22 6.50 -11.98 -27.28
C HIS A 22 7.79 -11.18 -27.20
N HIS A 23 7.78 -9.96 -27.74
CA HIS A 23 8.94 -9.09 -27.66
C HIS A 23 9.16 -8.73 -26.20
N VAL A 24 10.05 -9.46 -25.55
CA VAL A 24 10.43 -9.23 -24.17
C VAL A 24 11.35 -8.00 -24.18
N PRO A 25 11.06 -6.94 -23.41
CA PRO A 25 11.96 -5.81 -23.27
C PRO A 25 13.34 -6.29 -22.79
N PRO A 26 14.44 -5.60 -23.17
CA PRO A 26 15.75 -5.95 -22.67
C PRO A 26 15.75 -5.99 -21.12
N GLY A 27 16.34 -7.04 -20.56
CA GLY A 27 16.37 -7.27 -19.11
C GLY A 27 15.19 -8.06 -18.53
N GLN A 28 14.28 -8.59 -19.36
CA GLN A 28 13.19 -9.47 -18.94
C GLN A 28 13.33 -10.88 -19.56
N TYR A 29 12.61 -11.87 -19.02
CA TYR A 29 12.64 -13.28 -19.46
C TYR A 29 11.24 -13.76 -19.90
N PRO A 30 11.08 -14.95 -20.50
CA PRO A 30 9.75 -15.52 -20.71
C PRO A 30 9.05 -15.87 -19.37
N TYR A 31 7.72 -15.73 -19.32
CA TYR A 31 6.89 -15.96 -18.13
C TYR A 31 5.48 -16.41 -18.52
N PRO A 32 4.79 -17.20 -17.67
CA PRO A 32 3.42 -17.64 -17.95
C PRO A 32 2.42 -16.48 -17.85
N LYS A 33 1.61 -16.28 -18.90
CA LYS A 33 0.65 -15.15 -18.99
C LYS A 33 -0.67 -15.39 -18.26
N HIS A 34 -1.02 -16.65 -18.06
CA HIS A 34 -2.33 -17.04 -17.52
C HIS A 34 -2.31 -17.24 -16.01
N VAL A 35 -1.16 -17.04 -15.37
CA VAL A 35 -1.03 -17.11 -13.92
C VAL A 35 -1.43 -15.77 -13.32
N TRP A 36 -2.41 -15.79 -12.43
CA TRP A 36 -2.86 -14.63 -11.68
C TRP A 36 -2.40 -14.70 -10.23
N SER A 37 -1.99 -13.56 -9.69
CA SER A 37 -1.67 -13.36 -8.28
C SER A 37 -2.21 -12.01 -7.82
N PRO A 38 -2.72 -11.90 -6.58
CA PRO A 38 -3.33 -10.68 -6.08
C PRO A 38 -2.36 -9.48 -6.00
N SER A 39 -1.06 -9.74 -5.81
CA SER A 39 -0.02 -8.70 -5.76
C SER A 39 0.53 -8.31 -7.13
N GLY A 40 0.07 -8.96 -8.21
CA GLY A 40 0.66 -8.88 -9.54
C GLY A 40 1.54 -10.09 -9.87
N GLY A 41 2.19 -10.03 -11.03
CA GLY A 41 3.10 -11.07 -11.54
C GLY A 41 4.39 -10.48 -12.11
N TRP A 42 4.99 -11.18 -13.07
CA TRP A 42 6.26 -10.80 -13.68
C TRP A 42 6.17 -9.46 -14.44
N TRP A 43 7.06 -8.52 -14.08
CA TRP A 43 7.22 -7.17 -14.67
C TRP A 43 5.90 -6.43 -14.90
N THR A 44 5.04 -6.44 -13.89
CA THR A 44 3.69 -5.88 -13.94
C THR A 44 3.75 -4.35 -14.13
N GLN A 45 3.34 -3.88 -15.31
CA GLN A 45 3.21 -2.45 -15.61
C GLN A 45 1.82 -2.17 -16.24
N PRO A 46 0.76 -2.11 -15.43
CA PRO A 46 -0.58 -1.92 -15.95
C PRO A 46 -0.72 -0.51 -16.53
N LYS A 47 -1.41 -0.40 -17.68
CA LYS A 47 -1.58 0.87 -18.40
C LYS A 47 -2.21 1.97 -17.52
N ASN A 48 -3.09 1.59 -16.59
CA ASN A 48 -3.88 2.49 -15.75
C ASN A 48 -3.35 2.63 -14.31
N TRP A 49 -2.08 2.35 -14.05
CA TRP A 49 -1.52 2.38 -12.68
C TRP A 49 -1.78 3.72 -11.96
N LYS A 50 -1.68 4.85 -12.67
CA LYS A 50 -1.88 6.20 -12.10
C LYS A 50 -3.29 6.37 -11.53
N THR A 51 -4.30 6.05 -12.33
CA THR A 51 -5.70 6.16 -11.92
C THR A 51 -6.01 5.19 -10.79
N ASN A 52 -5.53 3.94 -10.86
CA ASN A 52 -5.75 2.95 -9.81
C ASN A 52 -5.14 3.40 -8.47
N THR A 53 -3.91 3.92 -8.49
CA THR A 53 -3.26 4.48 -7.28
C THR A 53 -4.01 5.70 -6.77
N PHE A 54 -4.50 6.57 -7.65
CA PHE A 54 -5.27 7.74 -7.23
C PHE A 54 -6.58 7.35 -6.56
N VAL A 55 -7.31 6.38 -7.11
CA VAL A 55 -8.55 5.87 -6.50
C VAL A 55 -8.26 5.20 -5.15
N ALA A 56 -7.25 4.32 -5.08
CA ALA A 56 -6.86 3.67 -3.83
C ALA A 56 -6.45 4.69 -2.76
N GLY A 57 -5.60 5.65 -3.12
CA GLY A 57 -5.17 6.73 -2.23
C GLY A 57 -6.34 7.63 -1.79
N GLY A 58 -7.26 7.94 -2.72
CA GLY A 58 -8.47 8.71 -2.43
C GLY A 58 -9.39 8.02 -1.42
N ILE A 59 -9.61 6.71 -1.58
CA ILE A 59 -10.40 5.91 -0.62
C ILE A 59 -9.75 5.93 0.76
N ILE A 60 -8.44 5.69 0.84
CA ILE A 60 -7.68 5.74 2.09
C ILE A 60 -7.84 7.11 2.75
N ALA A 61 -7.65 8.19 1.99
CA ALA A 61 -7.75 9.55 2.51
C ALA A 61 -9.15 9.87 3.08
N VAL A 62 -10.22 9.47 2.37
CA VAL A 62 -11.61 9.68 2.84
C VAL A 62 -11.87 8.93 4.15
N ILE A 63 -11.47 7.66 4.21
CA ILE A 63 -11.66 6.84 5.42
C ILE A 63 -10.83 7.41 6.59
N SER A 64 -9.56 7.72 6.35
CA SER A 64 -8.68 8.29 7.38
C SER A 64 -9.21 9.63 7.89
N TYR A 65 -9.74 10.49 7.01
CA TYR A 65 -10.33 11.76 7.41
C TYR A 65 -11.61 11.56 8.24
N GLY A 66 -12.49 10.66 7.83
CA GLY A 66 -13.70 10.31 8.59
C GLY A 66 -13.36 9.76 9.99
N LEU A 67 -12.41 8.84 10.06
CA LEU A 67 -11.97 8.25 11.32
C LEU A 67 -11.28 9.29 12.22
N PHE A 68 -10.44 10.16 11.65
CA PHE A 68 -9.77 11.24 12.37
C PHE A 68 -10.77 12.23 12.96
N THR A 69 -11.74 12.69 12.16
CA THR A 69 -12.76 13.65 12.62
C THR A 69 -13.64 13.05 13.71
N TRP A 70 -14.04 11.78 13.56
CA TRP A 70 -14.78 11.06 14.59
C TRP A 70 -13.94 10.90 15.87
N SER A 71 -12.69 10.46 15.76
CA SER A 71 -11.78 10.28 16.89
C SER A 71 -11.54 11.60 17.64
N ALA A 72 -11.24 12.69 16.94
CA ALA A 72 -11.02 14.01 17.54
C ALA A 72 -12.26 14.58 18.25
N ALA A 73 -13.47 14.23 17.78
CA ALA A 73 -14.71 14.64 18.43
C ALA A 73 -15.03 13.84 19.71
N HIS A 74 -14.51 12.61 19.83
CA HIS A 74 -14.75 11.70 20.96
C HIS A 74 -13.58 11.62 21.94
N GLU A 75 -12.44 12.21 21.61
CA GLU A 75 -11.31 12.38 22.52
C GLU A 75 -11.76 13.15 23.78
N ARG A 76 -11.45 12.60 24.96
CA ARG A 76 -11.62 13.26 26.26
C ARG A 76 -10.26 13.42 26.91
N ARG A 77 -9.93 14.62 27.38
CA ARG A 77 -8.70 14.87 28.15
C ARG A 77 -9.07 15.17 29.59
N LEU A 78 -8.49 14.38 30.49
CA LEU A 78 -8.73 14.51 31.92
C LEU A 78 -7.92 15.65 32.54
N ALA A 79 -6.86 16.10 31.87
CA ALA A 79 -5.98 17.15 32.36
C ALA A 79 -5.58 18.12 31.24
N PRO A 80 -5.47 19.42 31.55
CA PRO A 80 -4.90 20.39 30.62
C PRO A 80 -3.41 20.10 30.36
N PRO A 81 -2.92 20.34 29.14
CA PRO A 81 -1.51 20.23 28.82
C PRO A 81 -0.74 21.36 29.48
N HIS A 82 0.49 21.03 29.89
CA HIS A 82 1.43 21.96 30.54
C HIS A 82 2.20 22.83 29.53
N ARG A 83 2.06 22.56 28.22
CA ARG A 83 2.70 23.31 27.12
C ARG A 83 1.80 23.27 25.89
N PRO A 84 1.91 24.25 24.97
CA PRO A 84 1.20 24.18 23.71
C PRO A 84 1.63 22.92 22.92
N ILE A 85 0.66 22.13 22.49
CA ILE A 85 0.87 20.90 21.70
C ILE A 85 -0.01 20.94 20.45
N PRO A 86 0.48 20.46 19.29
CA PRO A 86 -0.23 20.60 18.03
C PRO A 86 -1.61 19.94 18.03
N SER A 87 -1.82 18.89 18.82
CA SER A 87 -3.11 18.21 18.95
C SER A 87 -4.22 19.09 19.54
N GLN A 88 -3.91 20.24 20.14
CA GLN A 88 -4.90 21.23 20.60
C GLN A 88 -5.71 21.82 19.45
N LEU A 89 -5.18 21.87 18.22
CA LEU A 89 -5.86 22.44 17.05
C LEU A 89 -7.15 21.67 16.68
N TRP A 90 -7.21 20.39 17.03
CA TRP A 90 -8.32 19.51 16.64
C TRP A 90 -9.15 19.01 17.81
N ALA A 91 -8.58 19.00 19.02
CA ALA A 91 -9.27 18.56 20.23
C ALA A 91 -10.47 19.45 20.56
N LYS A 92 -11.64 18.82 20.76
CA LYS A 92 -12.90 19.50 21.06
C LYS A 92 -12.82 20.42 22.28
N GLU A 93 -12.17 19.97 23.34
CA GLU A 93 -12.10 20.70 24.62
C GLU A 93 -11.38 22.05 24.52
N PHE A 94 -10.41 22.17 23.61
CA PHE A 94 -9.70 23.43 23.33
C PHE A 94 -10.51 24.34 22.41
N LYS A 95 -11.26 23.76 21.45
CA LYS A 95 -12.18 24.53 20.60
C LYS A 95 -13.35 25.12 21.37
N ASP A 96 -13.90 24.36 22.32
CA ASP A 96 -15.01 24.78 23.17
C ASP A 96 -14.57 25.76 24.28
N GLY A 97 -13.27 26.02 24.43
CA GLY A 97 -12.72 26.91 25.47
C GLY A 97 -12.83 26.38 26.91
N LYS A 98 -13.22 25.12 27.09
CA LYS A 98 -13.40 24.47 28.41
C LYS A 98 -12.08 24.19 29.12
N VAL A 99 -11.00 24.02 28.35
CA VAL A 99 -9.67 23.70 28.87
C VAL A 99 -8.68 24.72 28.33
N LYS A 100 -8.00 25.43 29.23
CA LYS A 100 -6.91 26.38 28.91
C LYS A 100 -5.57 25.73 29.25
N VAL A 101 -4.51 26.16 28.56
CA VAL A 101 -3.14 25.78 28.92
C VAL A 101 -2.85 26.35 30.30
N VAL A 102 -2.28 25.54 31.19
CA VAL A 102 -1.84 26.03 32.50
C VAL A 102 -0.56 26.82 32.28
N GLU A 103 -0.62 28.13 32.51
CA GLU A 103 0.54 29.01 32.55
C GLU A 103 1.11 28.99 33.98
N TYR A 104 2.44 28.88 34.09
CA TYR A 104 3.19 28.97 35.34
C TYR A 104 4.06 30.21 35.34
#